data_AF-A0A7X7RS74-F1
#
_entry.id   AF-A0A7X7RS74-F1
#
_cell.length_a   1.000
_cell.length_b   1.000
_cell.length_c   1.000
_cell.angle_alpha   90.00
_cell.angle_beta   90.00
_cell.angle_gamma   90.00
#
_symmetry.space_group_name_H-M   'P 1'
#
loop_
_entity.id
_entity.type
_entity.pdbx_description
1 polymer ?
#
loop_
_entity_poly.entity_id
_entity_poly.type
_entity_poly.pdbx_seq_one_letter_code
_entity_poly.pdbx_strand_id
1 'polypeptide(L)'
;PTNYGDGSVAHMSNAGCLRLAKAMWWMLARMAGWDGIATTNNNTSQPFTIIGMPDTQSYINLGEPDDSAKWMSQVYWIRDNYIDSNIVFVSHYGDVTDGNSLTEWQFADTGFKVIEAIDMPYGIAPGNHDRSYHDGAFHYENYNTYFGSDRFAGRDYYQGSYGTYDQYNVQFFEAAGMDFMVLHLTYSSEPPGIAWADSVLKANPNRRAILTSHNIANYDSVQDTAVFDYSGQLIYDGLKDNPNLFLMLCGHYHDSEFTRYAWRADTYEGNTIYTLFSNYQGLNGHIRLMKFFPQDDLVSVTTYSPFLDSFLTDDRNEFTFYYDMDVVADEPQVDSTLADILTFTLPTQTGAATINTTAHTVAIEVNHLATITNLTPYIAVSYGATISPESMTSRDFTSPQTYTVTALDGETTQEWTVTVTQAAAPTPSSSNPPVHNGRWIVHEGVWVKI
;
A
#
# COMPACT_ATOMS: atom_id res chain seq x y z
N PRO A 1 -63.83 -6.40 -9.57
CA PRO A 1 -64.50 -7.70 -9.26
C PRO A 1 -63.58 -8.88 -9.62
N THR A 2 -63.26 -9.71 -8.61
CA THR A 2 -62.72 -11.10 -8.64
C THR A 2 -61.38 -11.33 -9.36
N ASN A 3 -60.27 -11.84 -8.80
CA ASN A 3 -60.00 -12.64 -7.60
C ASN A 3 -58.56 -12.38 -7.13
N TYR A 4 -58.36 -11.99 -5.87
CA TYR A 4 -57.07 -12.15 -5.19
C TYR A 4 -57.10 -13.48 -4.45
N GLY A 5 -56.39 -14.47 -5.00
CA GLY A 5 -55.99 -15.67 -4.28
C GLY A 5 -54.73 -15.36 -3.47
N ASP A 6 -54.90 -15.36 -2.16
CA ASP A 6 -53.88 -15.60 -1.14
C ASP A 6 -52.98 -16.79 -1.51
N GLY A 7 -51.65 -16.58 -1.44
CA GLY A 7 -50.69 -17.70 -1.56
C GLY A 7 -49.23 -17.38 -1.86
N SER A 8 -48.81 -16.13 -2.10
CA SER A 8 -47.37 -15.82 -2.19
C SER A 8 -46.82 -15.40 -0.84
N VAL A 9 -46.16 -16.34 -0.16
CA VAL A 9 -45.16 -16.03 0.85
C VAL A 9 -44.20 -15.03 0.21
N ALA A 10 -44.09 -13.81 0.73
CA ALA A 10 -43.13 -12.84 0.24
C ALA A 10 -41.73 -13.36 0.53
N HIS A 11 -41.12 -14.04 -0.45
CA HIS A 11 -39.72 -14.42 -0.38
C HIS A 11 -38.88 -13.14 -0.39
N MET A 12 -37.99 -13.00 0.58
CA MET A 12 -36.95 -11.97 0.52
C MET A 12 -36.20 -12.12 -0.81
N SER A 13 -36.01 -11.01 -1.52
CA SER A 13 -35.17 -10.99 -2.73
C SER A 13 -33.74 -11.41 -2.39
N ASN A 14 -32.94 -11.85 -3.38
CA ASN A 14 -31.52 -12.16 -3.15
C ASN A 14 -30.76 -11.00 -2.48
N ALA A 15 -31.08 -9.75 -2.84
CA ALA A 15 -30.56 -8.57 -2.17
C ALA A 15 -31.01 -8.45 -0.70
N GLY A 16 -32.26 -8.81 -0.40
CA GLY A 16 -32.77 -8.91 0.96
C GLY A 16 -32.07 -10.00 1.77
N CYS A 17 -31.87 -11.19 1.19
CA CYS A 17 -31.13 -12.30 1.81
C CYS A 17 -29.67 -11.91 2.12
N LEU A 18 -29.01 -11.20 1.21
CA LEU A 18 -27.64 -10.73 1.40
C LEU A 18 -27.54 -9.68 2.52
N ARG A 19 -28.48 -8.73 2.58
CA ARG A 19 -28.54 -7.73 3.65
C ARG A 19 -28.78 -8.38 5.01
N LEU A 20 -29.66 -9.37 5.08
CA LEU A 20 -29.92 -10.11 6.32
C LEU A 20 -28.70 -10.94 6.73
N ALA A 21 -28.02 -11.60 5.78
CA ALA A 21 -26.80 -12.35 6.05
C ALA A 21 -25.66 -11.45 6.58
N LYS A 22 -25.45 -10.27 5.97
CA LYS A 22 -24.46 -9.27 6.46
C LYS A 22 -24.81 -8.80 7.87
N ALA A 23 -26.09 -8.50 8.15
CA ALA A 23 -26.54 -8.08 9.48
C ALA A 23 -26.36 -9.19 10.55
N MET A 24 -26.68 -10.44 10.20
CA MET A 24 -26.47 -11.60 11.07
C MET A 24 -24.99 -11.86 11.34
N TRP A 25 -24.13 -11.67 10.34
CA TRP A 25 -22.69 -11.80 10.51
C TRP A 25 -22.13 -10.76 11.48
N TRP A 26 -22.49 -9.47 11.32
CA TRP A 26 -22.11 -8.41 12.26
C TRP A 26 -22.62 -8.64 13.69
N MET A 27 -23.82 -9.20 13.83
CA MET A 27 -24.37 -9.57 15.13
C MET A 27 -23.58 -10.72 15.78
N LEU A 28 -23.29 -11.78 15.03
CA LEU A 28 -22.49 -12.93 15.51
C LEU A 28 -21.06 -12.53 15.85
N ALA A 29 -20.44 -11.67 15.04
CA ALA A 29 -19.16 -11.03 15.27
C ALA A 29 -19.09 -10.30 16.62
N ARG A 30 -20.07 -9.43 16.89
CA ARG A 30 -20.17 -8.68 18.16
C ARG A 30 -20.41 -9.62 19.35
N MET A 31 -21.22 -10.67 19.18
CA MET A 31 -21.45 -11.69 20.21
C MET A 31 -20.21 -12.54 20.50
N ALA A 32 -19.35 -12.74 19.51
CA ALA A 32 -18.07 -13.44 19.64
C ALA A 32 -16.95 -12.54 20.21
N GLY A 33 -17.25 -11.29 20.58
CA GLY A 33 -16.30 -10.37 21.19
C GLY A 33 -15.42 -9.61 20.19
N TRP A 34 -15.73 -9.64 18.89
CA TRP A 34 -15.07 -8.77 17.92
C TRP A 34 -15.67 -7.36 18.02
N ASP A 35 -14.86 -6.39 18.43
CA ASP A 35 -15.26 -5.01 18.72
C ASP A 35 -15.30 -4.10 17.47
N GLY A 36 -14.91 -4.65 16.31
CA GLY A 36 -14.85 -3.94 15.04
C GLY A 36 -13.61 -3.06 14.87
N ILE A 37 -12.65 -3.16 15.80
CA ILE A 37 -11.35 -2.52 15.66
C ILE A 37 -10.41 -3.58 15.08
N ALA A 38 -9.97 -3.37 13.84
CA ALA A 38 -8.80 -4.07 13.34
C ALA A 38 -7.65 -3.71 14.29
N THR A 39 -7.24 -4.64 15.13
CA THR A 39 -5.91 -4.59 15.74
C THR A 39 -4.93 -4.35 14.60
N THR A 40 -4.08 -3.34 14.72
CA THR A 40 -3.07 -2.91 13.74
C THR A 40 -2.09 -4.04 13.43
N ASN A 41 -2.54 -5.03 12.68
CA ASN A 41 -1.68 -5.73 11.74
C ASN A 41 -1.57 -4.76 10.59
N ASN A 42 -0.42 -4.11 10.44
CA ASN A 42 -0.11 -3.35 9.24
C ASN A 42 -0.42 -4.27 8.06
N ASN A 43 -1.49 -3.97 7.32
CA ASN A 43 -2.06 -4.84 6.30
C ASN A 43 -1.23 -4.72 5.01
N THR A 44 0.09 -4.84 5.13
CA THR A 44 1.09 -4.57 4.08
C THR A 44 1.01 -5.55 2.90
N SER A 45 0.07 -6.49 2.95
CA SER A 45 -0.09 -7.55 1.96
C SER A 45 -1.52 -7.77 1.49
N GLN A 46 -2.46 -6.91 1.90
CA GLN A 46 -3.86 -7.00 1.47
C GLN A 46 -4.00 -6.60 -0.01
N PRO A 47 -4.60 -7.44 -0.87
CA PRO A 47 -4.91 -7.03 -2.24
C PRO A 47 -5.81 -5.80 -2.29
N PHE A 48 -5.56 -4.90 -3.23
CA PHE A 48 -6.32 -3.67 -3.43
C PHE A 48 -6.63 -3.44 -4.91
N THR A 49 -7.60 -2.59 -5.20
CA THR A 49 -8.08 -2.35 -6.57
C THR A 49 -8.04 -0.87 -6.93
N ILE A 50 -7.53 -0.56 -8.12
CA ILE A 50 -7.68 0.75 -8.75
C ILE A 50 -8.69 0.61 -9.90
N ILE A 51 -9.62 1.54 -10.00
CA ILE A 51 -10.61 1.58 -11.09
C ILE A 51 -10.16 2.55 -12.17
N GLY A 52 -10.20 2.09 -13.42
CA GLY A 52 -10.02 2.90 -14.62
C GLY A 52 -11.36 3.18 -15.29
N MET A 53 -11.66 4.45 -15.54
CA MET A 53 -12.88 4.90 -16.21
C MET A 53 -12.54 5.70 -17.48
N PRO A 54 -12.55 5.06 -18.65
CA PRO A 54 -12.33 5.76 -19.90
C PRO A 54 -13.61 6.33 -20.49
N ASP A 55 -13.49 7.47 -21.18
CA ASP A 55 -14.39 7.92 -22.23
C ASP A 55 -15.88 7.75 -21.89
N THR A 56 -16.36 8.53 -20.92
CA THR A 56 -17.74 8.44 -20.44
C THR A 56 -18.69 9.32 -21.26
N GLN A 57 -18.18 10.14 -22.18
CA GLN A 57 -18.94 11.07 -23.00
C GLN A 57 -20.16 10.45 -23.70
N SER A 58 -20.03 9.20 -24.17
CA SER A 58 -21.14 8.48 -24.80
C SER A 58 -22.30 8.11 -23.85
N TYR A 59 -22.09 8.14 -22.54
CA TYR A 59 -23.14 7.93 -21.52
C TYR A 59 -23.64 9.25 -20.92
N ILE A 60 -22.81 10.28 -21.00
CA ILE A 60 -23.07 11.60 -20.42
C ILE A 60 -23.89 12.48 -21.39
N ASN A 61 -23.73 12.31 -22.70
CA ASN A 61 -24.48 13.07 -23.71
C ASN A 61 -25.97 12.70 -23.81
N LEU A 62 -26.36 11.56 -23.22
CA LEU A 62 -27.73 11.03 -23.24
C LEU A 62 -28.31 10.87 -24.66
N GLY A 63 -27.45 10.50 -25.61
CA GLY A 63 -27.81 10.33 -27.02
C GLY A 63 -28.63 9.07 -27.30
N GLU A 64 -28.45 8.02 -26.49
CA GLU A 64 -29.07 6.71 -26.66
C GLU A 64 -29.92 6.29 -25.44
N PRO A 65 -30.86 5.33 -25.62
CA PRO A 65 -31.54 4.70 -24.51
C PRO A 65 -30.57 4.10 -23.49
N ASP A 66 -30.92 4.21 -22.21
CA ASP A 66 -30.19 3.68 -21.07
C ASP A 66 -28.80 4.30 -20.78
N ASP A 67 -28.36 5.34 -21.50
CA ASP A 67 -27.07 6.00 -21.25
C ASP A 67 -26.90 6.48 -19.81
N SER A 68 -27.93 7.14 -19.27
CA SER A 68 -27.95 7.50 -17.85
C SER A 68 -27.82 6.29 -16.92
N ALA A 69 -28.41 5.14 -17.27
CA ALA A 69 -28.31 3.92 -16.48
C ALA A 69 -26.92 3.30 -16.59
N LYS A 70 -26.28 3.33 -17.76
CA LYS A 70 -24.89 2.87 -17.97
C LYS A 70 -23.93 3.70 -17.11
N TRP A 71 -23.99 5.02 -17.19
CA TRP A 71 -23.20 5.92 -16.34
C TRP A 71 -23.43 5.66 -14.84
N MET A 72 -24.69 5.69 -14.40
CA MET A 72 -25.00 5.54 -12.98
C MET A 72 -24.65 4.15 -12.45
N SER A 73 -24.70 3.10 -13.28
CA SER A 73 -24.28 1.75 -12.87
C SER A 73 -22.80 1.70 -12.50
N GLN A 74 -21.92 2.42 -13.20
CA GLN A 74 -20.48 2.46 -12.93
C GLN A 74 -20.22 3.05 -11.54
N VAL A 75 -20.73 4.25 -11.28
CA VAL A 75 -20.49 4.95 -10.00
C VAL A 75 -21.20 4.28 -8.82
N TYR A 76 -22.39 3.71 -9.01
CA TYR A 76 -23.06 2.96 -7.95
C TYR A 76 -22.41 1.63 -7.65
N TRP A 77 -21.86 0.95 -8.65
CA TRP A 77 -21.11 -0.26 -8.40
C TRP A 77 -19.86 0.01 -7.59
N ILE A 78 -19.11 1.09 -7.88
CA ILE A 78 -17.96 1.50 -7.06
C ILE A 78 -18.41 1.77 -5.62
N ARG A 79 -19.47 2.58 -5.42
CA ARG A 79 -20.05 2.86 -4.10
C ARG A 79 -20.44 1.61 -3.32
N ASP A 80 -21.00 0.61 -4.01
CA ASP A 80 -21.54 -0.58 -3.35
C ASP A 80 -20.47 -1.65 -3.10
N ASN A 81 -19.33 -1.59 -3.79
CA ASN A 81 -18.29 -2.62 -3.76
C ASN A 81 -16.92 -2.14 -3.24
N TYR A 82 -16.72 -0.85 -2.94
CA TYR A 82 -15.40 -0.34 -2.56
C TYR A 82 -14.78 -1.03 -1.34
N ILE A 83 -15.59 -1.41 -0.35
CA ILE A 83 -15.11 -2.15 0.83
C ILE A 83 -14.75 -3.59 0.44
N ASP A 84 -15.68 -4.31 -0.20
CA ASP A 84 -15.55 -5.75 -0.48
C ASP A 84 -14.45 -6.01 -1.55
N SER A 85 -14.23 -5.06 -2.47
CA SER A 85 -13.19 -5.12 -3.50
C SER A 85 -11.90 -4.37 -3.14
N ASN A 86 -11.85 -3.75 -1.94
CA ASN A 86 -10.77 -2.88 -1.49
C ASN A 86 -10.35 -1.87 -2.58
N ILE A 87 -11.32 -1.13 -3.11
CA ILE A 87 -11.06 -0.07 -4.09
C ILE A 87 -10.41 1.08 -3.33
N VAL A 88 -9.25 1.53 -3.81
CA VAL A 88 -8.46 2.57 -3.14
C VAL A 88 -8.31 3.84 -3.96
N PHE A 89 -8.57 3.77 -5.27
CA PHE A 89 -8.46 4.91 -6.16
C PHE A 89 -9.32 4.73 -7.42
N VAL A 90 -9.86 5.84 -7.95
CA VAL A 90 -10.54 5.90 -9.25
C VAL A 90 -9.82 6.89 -10.17
N SER A 91 -9.35 6.43 -11.33
CA SER A 91 -8.74 7.28 -12.36
C SER A 91 -9.66 7.38 -13.58
N HIS A 92 -10.07 8.60 -13.94
CA HIS A 92 -10.82 8.86 -15.17
C HIS A 92 -9.88 9.32 -16.29
N TYR A 93 -10.00 8.70 -17.47
CA TYR A 93 -9.01 8.87 -18.54
C TYR A 93 -9.32 10.03 -19.49
N GLY A 94 -10.40 10.77 -19.23
CA GLY A 94 -10.81 11.95 -20.02
C GLY A 94 -11.92 11.66 -21.00
N ASP A 95 -12.31 12.72 -21.70
CA ASP A 95 -13.60 12.85 -22.37
C ASP A 95 -14.74 12.46 -21.43
N VAL A 96 -14.88 13.28 -20.38
CA VAL A 96 -16.01 13.20 -19.46
C VAL A 96 -17.30 13.59 -20.19
N THR A 97 -17.19 14.59 -21.07
CA THR A 97 -18.30 15.18 -21.83
C THR A 97 -18.10 14.97 -23.33
N ASP A 98 -19.17 15.10 -24.12
CA ASP A 98 -19.16 14.90 -25.58
C ASP A 98 -19.16 16.26 -26.29
N GLY A 99 -20.06 17.15 -25.89
CA GLY A 99 -20.21 18.48 -26.47
C GLY A 99 -19.60 19.60 -25.62
N ASN A 100 -18.90 19.28 -24.53
CA ASN A 100 -18.45 20.23 -23.52
C ASN A 100 -19.61 21.12 -22.99
N SER A 101 -20.84 20.58 -22.97
CA SER A 101 -22.02 21.37 -22.63
C SER A 101 -22.21 21.45 -21.11
N LEU A 102 -22.80 22.56 -20.63
CA LEU A 102 -23.04 22.73 -19.20
C LEU A 102 -23.89 21.60 -18.61
N THR A 103 -24.89 21.12 -19.36
CA THR A 103 -25.78 20.03 -18.93
C THR A 103 -25.01 18.72 -18.77
N GLU A 104 -24.08 18.42 -19.67
CA GLU A 104 -23.23 17.22 -19.57
C GLU A 104 -22.34 17.29 -18.33
N TRP A 105 -21.67 18.41 -18.09
CA TRP A 105 -20.86 18.59 -16.89
C TRP A 105 -21.69 18.47 -15.59
N GLN A 106 -22.88 19.07 -15.56
CA GLN A 106 -23.81 18.94 -14.43
C GLN A 106 -24.21 17.48 -14.20
N PHE A 107 -24.43 16.71 -15.27
CA PHE A 107 -24.81 15.32 -15.15
C PHE A 107 -23.64 14.43 -14.71
N ALA A 108 -22.45 14.61 -15.30
CA ALA A 108 -21.22 13.94 -14.86
C ALA A 108 -20.92 14.21 -13.38
N ASP A 109 -21.07 15.48 -12.94
CA ASP A 109 -20.90 15.88 -11.54
C ASP A 109 -21.79 15.08 -10.58
N THR A 110 -23.02 14.71 -10.98
CA THR A 110 -23.88 13.88 -10.13
C THR A 110 -23.28 12.52 -9.79
N GLY A 111 -22.55 11.90 -10.73
CA GLY A 111 -21.91 10.61 -10.51
C GLY A 111 -20.64 10.75 -9.68
N PHE A 112 -19.82 11.77 -9.91
CA PHE A 112 -18.64 12.00 -9.07
C PHE A 112 -19.02 12.35 -7.62
N LYS A 113 -20.15 13.04 -7.38
CA LYS A 113 -20.70 13.22 -6.02
C LYS A 113 -21.01 11.90 -5.30
N VAL A 114 -21.30 10.81 -6.03
CA VAL A 114 -21.46 9.48 -5.43
C VAL A 114 -20.12 8.93 -4.95
N ILE A 115 -19.06 9.09 -5.75
CA ILE A 115 -17.69 8.68 -5.40
C ILE A 115 -17.20 9.49 -4.21
N GLU A 116 -17.47 10.80 -4.20
CA GLU A 116 -17.11 11.69 -3.10
C GLU A 116 -17.83 11.38 -1.80
N ALA A 117 -19.09 10.93 -1.85
CA ALA A 117 -19.90 10.61 -0.67
C ALA A 117 -19.40 9.38 0.11
N ILE A 118 -18.49 8.59 -0.46
CA ILE A 118 -17.79 7.48 0.22
C ILE A 118 -16.33 7.80 0.52
N ASP A 119 -15.93 9.07 0.42
CA ASP A 119 -14.55 9.55 0.66
C ASP A 119 -13.48 8.82 -0.19
N MET A 120 -13.84 8.38 -1.40
CA MET A 120 -12.93 7.69 -2.31
C MET A 120 -11.94 8.66 -2.99
N PRO A 121 -10.61 8.43 -2.91
CA PRO A 121 -9.64 9.15 -3.72
C PRO A 121 -9.89 8.95 -5.22
N TYR A 122 -9.85 10.04 -5.98
CA TYR A 122 -9.99 9.99 -7.43
C TYR A 122 -9.29 11.17 -8.13
N GLY A 123 -9.01 11.00 -9.41
CA GLY A 123 -8.48 12.04 -10.29
C GLY A 123 -8.96 11.87 -11.72
N ILE A 124 -8.87 12.95 -12.51
CA ILE A 124 -9.46 13.03 -13.85
C ILE A 124 -8.49 13.76 -14.78
N ALA A 125 -8.08 13.11 -15.86
CA ALA A 125 -7.44 13.77 -17.00
C ALA A 125 -8.53 14.38 -17.90
N PRO A 126 -8.39 15.60 -18.44
CA PRO A 126 -9.32 16.10 -19.44
C PRO A 126 -9.01 15.52 -20.83
N GLY A 127 -10.05 15.23 -21.60
CA GLY A 127 -9.94 14.79 -23.00
C GLY A 127 -10.11 15.91 -24.03
N ASN A 128 -10.17 15.54 -25.31
CA ASN A 128 -10.34 16.51 -26.40
C ASN A 128 -11.78 17.03 -26.53
N HIS A 129 -12.77 16.34 -25.97
CA HIS A 129 -14.16 16.81 -25.89
C HIS A 129 -14.41 17.69 -24.66
N ASP A 130 -13.49 17.73 -23.69
CA ASP A 130 -13.62 18.52 -22.46
C ASP A 130 -13.07 19.95 -22.59
N ARG A 131 -12.85 20.41 -23.83
CA ARG A 131 -12.21 21.71 -24.13
C ARG A 131 -12.93 22.50 -25.20
N SER A 132 -12.69 23.80 -25.18
CA SER A 132 -13.18 24.77 -26.15
C SER A 132 -12.02 25.31 -26.98
N TYR A 133 -12.25 25.70 -28.23
CA TYR A 133 -11.27 26.46 -29.01
C TYR A 133 -11.80 27.87 -29.28
N HIS A 134 -11.17 28.87 -28.67
CA HIS A 134 -11.42 30.28 -28.94
C HIS A 134 -10.14 31.08 -28.65
N ASP A 135 -10.10 32.34 -29.11
CA ASP A 135 -8.96 33.25 -28.91
C ASP A 135 -7.59 32.71 -29.35
N GLY A 136 -7.59 31.74 -30.28
CA GLY A 136 -6.39 31.12 -30.84
C GLY A 136 -5.79 30.00 -29.99
N ALA A 137 -6.43 29.58 -28.90
CA ALA A 137 -5.94 28.54 -27.99
C ALA A 137 -7.04 27.54 -27.62
N PHE A 138 -6.63 26.41 -27.03
CA PHE A 138 -7.55 25.49 -26.36
C PHE A 138 -7.73 25.89 -24.90
N HIS A 139 -8.97 25.83 -24.43
CA HIS A 139 -9.37 26.24 -23.10
C HIS A 139 -10.15 25.13 -22.40
N TYR A 140 -9.96 25.02 -21.09
CA TYR A 140 -10.56 23.97 -20.24
C TYR A 140 -11.40 24.60 -19.12
N GLU A 141 -12.12 25.72 -19.36
CA GLU A 141 -12.83 26.43 -18.29
C GLU A 141 -13.89 25.57 -17.58
N ASN A 142 -14.67 24.81 -18.35
CA ASN A 142 -15.68 23.94 -17.76
C ASN A 142 -15.03 22.81 -16.96
N TYR A 143 -14.02 22.13 -17.51
CA TYR A 143 -13.25 21.14 -16.77
C TYR A 143 -12.71 21.74 -15.46
N ASN A 144 -12.10 22.93 -15.50
CA ASN A 144 -11.56 23.59 -14.30
C ASN A 144 -12.67 23.96 -13.29
N THR A 145 -13.84 24.37 -13.78
CA THR A 145 -15.01 24.66 -12.93
C THR A 145 -15.50 23.41 -12.19
N TYR A 146 -15.54 22.26 -12.87
CA TYR A 146 -16.12 21.04 -12.32
C TYR A 146 -15.11 20.11 -11.66
N PHE A 147 -13.83 20.17 -12.04
CA PHE A 147 -12.76 19.26 -11.62
C PHE A 147 -11.40 19.97 -11.47
N GLY A 148 -11.40 21.29 -11.28
CA GLY A 148 -10.22 22.03 -10.84
C GLY A 148 -9.96 21.91 -9.34
N SER A 149 -8.89 22.54 -8.88
CA SER A 149 -8.40 22.52 -7.50
C SER A 149 -9.45 22.91 -6.46
N ASP A 150 -10.37 23.83 -6.77
CA ASP A 150 -11.47 24.23 -5.89
C ASP A 150 -12.37 23.06 -5.45
N ARG A 151 -12.61 22.08 -6.34
CA ARG A 151 -13.39 20.87 -6.00
C ARG A 151 -12.66 19.98 -5.00
N PHE A 152 -11.34 19.94 -5.09
CA PHE A 152 -10.50 19.10 -4.25
C PHE A 152 -10.03 19.82 -2.98
N ALA A 153 -10.51 21.03 -2.71
CA ALA A 153 -10.20 21.76 -1.49
C ALA A 153 -10.56 20.93 -0.24
N GLY A 154 -9.58 20.75 0.65
CA GLY A 154 -9.72 19.94 1.87
C GLY A 154 -9.60 18.44 1.67
N ARG A 155 -9.29 17.97 0.45
CA ARG A 155 -9.00 16.56 0.17
C ARG A 155 -7.50 16.35 0.19
N ASP A 156 -7.00 15.74 1.26
CA ASP A 156 -5.56 15.55 1.48
C ASP A 156 -4.88 14.74 0.38
N TYR A 157 -5.62 13.92 -0.37
CA TYR A 157 -5.07 13.19 -1.49
C TYR A 157 -4.74 14.09 -2.69
N TYR A 158 -5.27 15.32 -2.81
CA TYR A 158 -4.96 16.22 -3.92
C TYR A 158 -3.71 17.07 -3.61
N GLN A 159 -2.65 16.89 -4.39
CA GLN A 159 -1.31 17.35 -4.04
C GLN A 159 -0.80 18.51 -4.91
N GLY A 160 -1.66 18.98 -5.83
CA GLY A 160 -1.41 20.18 -6.62
C GLY A 160 -1.77 20.02 -8.07
N SER A 161 -1.59 21.11 -8.80
CA SER A 161 -1.88 21.24 -10.21
C SER A 161 -0.86 22.09 -10.95
N TYR A 162 -0.92 22.03 -12.27
CA TYR A 162 -0.16 22.87 -13.18
C TYR A 162 -1.02 23.27 -14.39
N GLY A 163 -0.67 24.42 -14.97
CA GLY A 163 -1.43 25.02 -16.07
C GLY A 163 -2.54 25.96 -15.58
N THR A 164 -3.07 26.76 -16.49
CA THR A 164 -4.08 27.79 -16.19
C THR A 164 -5.42 27.23 -15.75
N TYR A 165 -5.71 25.96 -16.05
CA TYR A 165 -7.01 25.32 -15.86
C TYR A 165 -6.92 24.05 -14.99
N ASP A 166 -5.83 23.87 -14.24
CA ASP A 166 -5.53 22.65 -13.49
C ASP A 166 -5.59 21.36 -14.33
N GLN A 167 -5.40 21.48 -15.65
CA GLN A 167 -5.47 20.38 -16.60
C GLN A 167 -4.31 19.39 -16.46
N TYR A 168 -3.37 19.70 -15.59
CA TYR A 168 -2.37 18.80 -15.03
C TYR A 168 -2.56 18.78 -13.52
N ASN A 169 -2.66 17.61 -12.90
CA ASN A 169 -2.82 17.49 -11.46
C ASN A 169 -2.27 16.17 -10.93
N VAL A 170 -2.08 16.10 -9.61
CA VAL A 170 -1.52 14.94 -8.94
C VAL A 170 -2.31 14.59 -7.69
N GLN A 171 -2.54 13.29 -7.48
CA GLN A 171 -3.08 12.76 -6.24
C GLN A 171 -2.17 11.72 -5.60
N PHE A 172 -2.13 11.67 -4.27
CA PHE A 172 -1.46 10.62 -3.49
C PHE A 172 -2.48 9.75 -2.77
N PHE A 173 -2.18 8.46 -2.66
CA PHE A 173 -2.92 7.54 -1.81
C PHE A 173 -1.96 6.48 -1.26
N GLU A 174 -2.39 5.77 -0.21
CA GLU A 174 -1.67 4.65 0.37
C GLU A 174 -2.50 3.39 0.19
N ALA A 175 -1.85 2.29 -0.17
CA ALA A 175 -2.49 0.98 -0.19
C ALA A 175 -1.48 -0.12 0.15
N ALA A 176 -1.88 -1.05 1.02
CA ALA A 176 -1.02 -2.15 1.46
C ALA A 176 0.36 -1.70 1.96
N GLY A 177 0.44 -0.57 2.68
CA GLY A 177 1.71 -0.02 3.20
C GLY A 177 2.64 0.55 2.13
N MET A 178 2.17 0.69 0.89
CA MET A 178 2.88 1.35 -0.19
C MET A 178 2.30 2.74 -0.45
N ASP A 179 3.20 3.70 -0.67
CA ASP A 179 2.86 5.04 -1.13
C ASP A 179 2.69 5.07 -2.66
N PHE A 180 1.57 5.61 -3.13
CA PHE A 180 1.30 5.82 -4.55
C PHE A 180 1.13 7.30 -4.90
N MET A 181 1.33 7.60 -6.17
CA MET A 181 0.86 8.82 -6.80
C MET A 181 0.18 8.54 -8.15
N VAL A 182 -0.78 9.38 -8.50
CA VAL A 182 -1.42 9.38 -9.82
C VAL A 182 -1.30 10.78 -10.40
N LEU A 183 -0.64 10.87 -11.54
CA LEU A 183 -0.51 12.10 -12.33
C LEU A 183 -1.57 12.08 -13.43
N HIS A 184 -2.40 13.12 -13.51
CA HIS A 184 -3.32 13.32 -14.62
C HIS A 184 -2.81 14.45 -15.49
N LEU A 185 -2.59 14.16 -16.76
CA LEU A 185 -2.10 15.11 -17.74
C LEU A 185 -3.21 15.44 -18.74
N THR A 186 -3.09 16.61 -19.38
CA THR A 186 -4.03 17.07 -20.39
C THR A 186 -4.04 16.17 -21.62
N TYR A 187 -5.14 16.19 -22.39
CA TYR A 187 -5.38 15.36 -23.57
C TYR A 187 -4.14 14.98 -24.37
N SER A 188 -3.50 15.96 -25.00
CA SER A 188 -2.27 15.78 -25.77
C SER A 188 -1.21 16.63 -25.12
N SER A 189 -0.38 15.98 -24.31
CA SER A 189 0.56 16.67 -23.43
C SER A 189 1.76 17.23 -24.18
N GLU A 190 2.00 18.52 -23.95
CA GLU A 190 3.13 19.25 -24.52
C GLU A 190 4.35 19.24 -23.57
N PRO A 191 5.57 19.54 -24.08
CA PRO A 191 6.80 19.48 -23.28
C PRO A 191 6.78 20.19 -21.93
N PRO A 192 6.16 21.39 -21.75
CA PRO A 192 6.11 22.03 -20.43
C PRO A 192 5.33 21.22 -19.38
N GLY A 193 4.23 20.59 -19.77
CA GLY A 193 3.45 19.73 -18.87
C GLY A 193 4.17 18.43 -18.54
N ILE A 194 4.88 17.85 -19.53
CA ILE A 194 5.72 16.66 -19.32
C ILE A 194 6.88 16.98 -18.37
N ALA A 195 7.55 18.13 -18.54
CA ALA A 195 8.60 18.58 -17.65
C ALA A 195 8.11 18.85 -16.22
N TRP A 196 6.87 19.34 -16.07
CA TRP A 196 6.24 19.43 -14.76
C TRP A 196 6.03 18.04 -14.14
N ALA A 197 5.46 17.09 -14.88
CA ALA A 197 5.26 15.72 -14.40
C ALA A 197 6.58 15.05 -13.98
N ASP A 198 7.63 15.20 -14.79
CA ASP A 198 8.99 14.75 -14.49
C ASP A 198 9.50 15.33 -13.15
N SER A 199 9.30 16.63 -12.93
CA SER A 199 9.70 17.27 -11.67
C SER A 199 8.95 16.72 -10.46
N VAL A 200 7.67 16.35 -10.61
CA VAL A 200 6.86 15.75 -9.54
C VAL A 200 7.33 14.32 -9.24
N LEU A 201 7.61 13.52 -10.27
CA LEU A 201 8.16 12.17 -10.13
C LEU A 201 9.51 12.20 -9.38
N LYS A 202 10.42 13.08 -9.80
CA LYS A 202 11.75 13.26 -9.18
C LYS A 202 11.71 13.78 -7.75
N ALA A 203 10.69 14.59 -7.42
CA ALA A 203 10.50 15.08 -6.05
C ALA A 203 9.94 14.01 -5.10
N ASN A 204 9.46 12.88 -5.61
CA ASN A 204 8.76 11.85 -4.83
C ASN A 204 9.23 10.43 -5.21
N PRO A 205 10.54 10.14 -5.11
CA PRO A 205 11.13 8.90 -5.64
C PRO A 205 10.60 7.63 -4.96
N ASN A 206 10.10 7.73 -3.72
CA ASN A 206 9.60 6.58 -2.96
C ASN A 206 8.11 6.28 -3.22
N ARG A 207 7.41 7.13 -4.00
CA ARG A 207 6.01 6.93 -4.35
C ARG A 207 5.91 6.22 -5.70
N ARG A 208 5.16 5.13 -5.75
CA ARG A 208 4.87 4.37 -6.96
C ARG A 208 3.92 5.16 -7.85
N ALA A 209 4.36 5.51 -9.04
CA ALA A 209 3.69 6.46 -9.90
C ALA A 209 2.90 5.79 -11.02
N ILE A 210 1.67 6.24 -11.15
CA ILE A 210 0.75 5.97 -12.25
C ILE A 210 0.53 7.28 -12.99
N LEU A 211 0.52 7.25 -14.31
CA LEU A 211 0.22 8.40 -15.14
C LEU A 211 -1.04 8.14 -15.95
N THR A 212 -1.95 9.10 -15.99
CA THR A 212 -3.16 9.08 -16.82
C THR A 212 -3.13 10.27 -17.76
N SER A 213 -3.27 10.03 -19.06
CA SER A 213 -3.48 11.07 -20.07
C SER A 213 -4.48 10.55 -21.08
N HIS A 214 -5.35 11.42 -21.62
CA HIS A 214 -6.38 10.94 -22.53
C HIS A 214 -5.77 10.34 -23.80
N ASN A 215 -4.73 10.97 -24.36
CA ASN A 215 -4.01 10.48 -25.53
C ASN A 215 -2.59 10.01 -25.17
N ILE A 216 -2.33 8.71 -25.39
CA ILE A 216 -1.00 8.10 -25.26
C ILE A 216 -0.82 7.05 -26.37
N ALA A 217 -1.79 6.15 -26.54
CA ALA A 217 -1.65 5.02 -27.44
C ALA A 217 -2.85 4.82 -28.35
N ASN A 218 -2.56 4.29 -29.54
CA ASN A 218 -3.49 3.77 -30.52
C ASN A 218 -3.38 2.24 -30.58
N TYR A 219 -4.16 1.62 -31.47
CA TYR A 219 -4.09 0.19 -31.74
C TYR A 219 -3.54 -0.10 -33.14
N ASP A 220 -2.50 -0.92 -33.22
CA ASP A 220 -1.96 -1.45 -34.49
C ASP A 220 -2.60 -2.82 -34.77
N SER A 221 -3.46 -2.88 -35.80
CA SER A 221 -4.16 -4.12 -36.19
C SER A 221 -3.26 -5.18 -36.84
N VAL A 222 -2.06 -4.79 -37.31
CA VAL A 222 -1.10 -5.71 -37.92
C VAL A 222 -0.29 -6.41 -36.84
N GLN A 223 0.16 -5.65 -35.83
CA GLN A 223 0.92 -6.18 -34.70
C GLN A 223 0.03 -6.69 -33.56
N ASP A 224 -1.25 -6.36 -33.61
CA ASP A 224 -2.26 -6.69 -32.62
C ASP A 224 -1.95 -6.16 -31.21
N THR A 225 -1.44 -4.92 -31.13
CA THR A 225 -0.94 -4.35 -29.87
C THR A 225 -1.13 -2.83 -29.79
N ALA A 226 -0.88 -2.25 -28.61
CA ALA A 226 -0.87 -0.81 -28.42
C ALA A 226 0.39 -0.19 -29.03
N VAL A 227 0.21 0.91 -29.77
CA VAL A 227 1.31 1.69 -30.35
C VAL A 227 1.23 3.13 -29.85
N PHE A 228 2.35 3.69 -29.38
CA PHE A 228 2.38 5.10 -29.02
C PHE A 228 2.05 5.97 -30.23
N ASP A 229 1.19 6.96 -30.03
CA ASP A 229 1.10 8.08 -30.95
C ASP A 229 2.21 9.10 -30.66
N TYR A 230 2.11 10.27 -31.29
CA TYR A 230 3.08 11.34 -31.09
C TYR A 230 3.13 11.84 -29.63
N SER A 231 1.96 12.01 -28.98
CA SER A 231 1.90 12.50 -27.59
C SER A 231 2.41 11.44 -26.62
N GLY A 232 2.00 10.18 -26.79
CA GLY A 232 2.49 9.08 -25.97
C GLY A 232 3.99 8.86 -26.10
N GLN A 233 4.55 9.02 -27.30
CA GLN A 233 6.00 8.92 -27.51
C GLN A 233 6.74 10.04 -26.76
N LEU A 234 6.23 11.27 -26.78
CA LEU A 234 6.81 12.39 -26.01
C LEU A 234 6.73 12.15 -24.50
N ILE A 235 5.59 11.65 -24.00
CA ILE A 235 5.41 11.32 -22.58
C ILE A 235 6.40 10.23 -22.18
N TYR A 236 6.46 9.13 -22.94
CA TYR A 236 7.38 8.02 -22.65
C TYR A 236 8.83 8.49 -22.68
N ASP A 237 9.27 9.19 -23.73
CA ASP A 237 10.65 9.64 -23.83
C ASP A 237 11.04 10.66 -22.76
N GLY A 238 10.09 11.49 -22.32
CA GLY A 238 10.31 12.50 -21.28
C GLY A 238 10.30 11.96 -19.85
N LEU A 239 9.74 10.76 -19.61
CA LEU A 239 9.50 10.25 -18.26
C LEU A 239 10.10 8.86 -17.97
N LYS A 240 10.54 8.10 -19.00
CA LYS A 240 11.04 6.73 -18.83
C LYS A 240 12.28 6.59 -17.93
N ASP A 241 13.01 7.67 -17.67
CA ASP A 241 14.14 7.73 -16.75
C ASP A 241 13.72 7.81 -15.27
N ASN A 242 12.42 7.91 -14.98
CA ASN A 242 11.89 7.91 -13.62
C ASN A 242 11.60 6.47 -13.15
N PRO A 243 12.39 5.90 -12.23
CA PRO A 243 12.25 4.50 -11.81
C PRO A 243 10.97 4.23 -11.03
N ASN A 244 10.32 5.27 -10.51
CA ASN A 244 9.08 5.16 -9.77
C ASN A 244 7.83 5.17 -10.67
N LEU A 245 7.94 5.50 -11.97
CA LEU A 245 6.85 5.37 -12.93
C LEU A 245 6.80 3.94 -13.48
N PHE A 246 5.65 3.28 -13.33
CA PHE A 246 5.46 1.89 -13.77
C PHE A 246 4.20 1.67 -14.62
N LEU A 247 3.25 2.61 -14.61
CA LEU A 247 1.96 2.44 -15.25
C LEU A 247 1.49 3.73 -15.93
N MET A 248 1.10 3.62 -17.20
CA MET A 248 0.45 4.67 -17.99
C MET A 248 -0.94 4.22 -18.44
N LEU A 249 -1.93 5.08 -18.29
CA LEU A 249 -3.35 4.82 -18.55
C LEU A 249 -3.89 5.84 -19.54
N CYS A 250 -4.64 5.37 -20.54
CA CYS A 250 -5.24 6.27 -21.54
C CYS A 250 -6.51 5.71 -22.18
N GLY A 251 -7.24 6.60 -22.85
CA GLY A 251 -8.42 6.32 -23.63
C GLY A 251 -8.27 6.86 -25.05
N HIS A 252 -9.22 7.69 -25.49
CA HIS A 252 -9.21 8.43 -26.75
C HIS A 252 -9.36 7.58 -28.02
N TYR A 253 -8.42 6.68 -28.31
CA TYR A 253 -8.40 6.02 -29.61
C TYR A 253 -9.63 5.13 -29.80
N HIS A 254 -10.34 5.33 -30.91
CA HIS A 254 -11.37 4.42 -31.41
C HIS A 254 -11.35 4.48 -32.94
N ASP A 255 -11.89 3.47 -33.60
CA ASP A 255 -12.15 3.55 -35.04
C ASP A 255 -13.65 3.39 -35.31
N SER A 256 -14.04 3.57 -36.58
CA SER A 256 -15.45 3.63 -36.99
C SER A 256 -16.23 2.34 -36.75
N GLU A 257 -15.56 1.24 -36.45
CA GLU A 257 -16.20 -0.07 -36.32
C GLU A 257 -16.22 -0.58 -34.88
N PHE A 258 -15.26 -0.20 -34.02
CA PHE A 258 -15.20 -0.72 -32.65
C PHE A 258 -14.53 0.22 -31.64
N THR A 259 -15.03 0.16 -30.41
CA THR A 259 -14.27 0.31 -29.17
C THR A 259 -12.92 -0.41 -29.27
N ARG A 260 -11.84 0.26 -28.84
CA ARG A 260 -10.50 -0.31 -28.86
C ARG A 260 -9.90 -0.32 -27.47
N TYR A 261 -9.12 -1.37 -27.22
CA TYR A 261 -8.37 -1.58 -25.99
C TYR A 261 -7.19 -2.47 -26.33
N ALA A 262 -6.04 -2.12 -25.77
CA ALA A 262 -4.79 -2.85 -25.93
C ALA A 262 -3.84 -2.44 -24.82
N TRP A 263 -2.74 -3.17 -24.68
CA TRP A 263 -1.68 -2.80 -23.76
C TRP A 263 -0.32 -3.13 -24.36
N ARG A 264 0.71 -2.50 -23.81
CA ARG A 264 2.12 -2.71 -24.16
C ARG A 264 2.98 -2.56 -22.92
N ALA A 265 4.22 -3.02 -23.01
CA ALA A 265 5.24 -2.84 -21.99
C ALA A 265 6.56 -2.42 -22.64
N ASP A 266 7.19 -1.40 -22.06
CA ASP A 266 8.44 -0.85 -22.54
C ASP A 266 9.44 -0.77 -21.38
N THR A 267 10.65 -1.32 -21.58
CA THR A 267 11.70 -1.36 -20.55
C THR A 267 12.84 -0.40 -20.90
N TYR A 268 13.20 0.46 -19.95
CA TYR A 268 14.35 1.36 -20.03
C TYR A 268 15.19 1.21 -18.74
N GLU A 269 16.49 0.91 -18.89
CA GLU A 269 17.44 0.75 -17.76
C GLU A 269 16.95 -0.20 -16.64
N GLY A 270 16.16 -1.22 -17.00
CA GLY A 270 15.62 -2.20 -16.06
C GLY A 270 14.26 -1.82 -15.45
N ASN A 271 13.81 -0.58 -15.61
CA ASN A 271 12.46 -0.17 -15.24
C ASN A 271 11.48 -0.48 -16.39
N THR A 272 10.36 -1.13 -16.09
CA THR A 272 9.32 -1.45 -17.08
C THR A 272 8.08 -0.61 -16.85
N ILE A 273 7.64 0.10 -17.87
CA ILE A 273 6.41 0.89 -17.86
C ILE A 273 5.37 0.16 -18.69
N TYR A 274 4.26 -0.20 -18.06
CA TYR A 274 3.10 -0.75 -18.72
C TYR A 274 2.19 0.38 -19.20
N THR A 275 1.75 0.33 -20.46
CA THR A 275 0.75 1.27 -20.98
C THR A 275 -0.53 0.51 -21.28
N LEU A 276 -1.63 0.90 -20.62
CA LEU A 276 -2.94 0.30 -20.80
C LEU A 276 -3.85 1.34 -21.45
N PHE A 277 -4.36 0.97 -22.61
CA PHE A 277 -5.26 1.78 -23.40
C PHE A 277 -6.64 1.13 -23.42
N SER A 278 -7.70 1.91 -23.18
CA SER A 278 -9.09 1.46 -23.24
C SER A 278 -10.01 2.62 -23.57
N ASN A 279 -10.84 2.48 -24.60
CA ASN A 279 -11.91 3.42 -24.92
C ASN A 279 -13.22 2.63 -25.03
N TYR A 280 -14.16 2.83 -24.09
CA TYR A 280 -15.42 2.09 -24.02
C TYR A 280 -16.63 2.82 -24.62
N GLN A 281 -16.39 3.85 -25.43
CA GLN A 281 -17.46 4.57 -26.11
C GLN A 281 -18.39 3.61 -26.87
N GLY A 282 -19.69 3.81 -26.69
CA GLY A 282 -20.72 2.99 -27.34
C GLY A 282 -20.89 1.57 -26.77
N LEU A 283 -20.08 1.14 -25.78
CA LEU A 283 -20.34 -0.09 -25.03
C LEU A 283 -21.38 0.12 -23.93
N ASN A 284 -21.56 -0.90 -23.09
CA ASN A 284 -22.57 -0.92 -22.04
C ASN A 284 -21.96 -0.68 -20.65
N GLY A 285 -21.39 0.49 -20.40
CA GLY A 285 -20.94 0.90 -19.05
C GLY A 285 -19.72 0.13 -18.53
N HIS A 286 -18.75 -0.20 -19.37
CA HIS A 286 -17.56 -0.95 -18.93
C HIS A 286 -16.62 -0.07 -18.10
N ILE A 287 -15.94 -0.68 -17.14
CA ILE A 287 -14.86 -0.10 -16.33
C ILE A 287 -13.69 -1.08 -16.27
N ARG A 288 -12.48 -0.57 -16.04
CA ARG A 288 -11.30 -1.39 -15.83
C ARG A 288 -11.03 -1.59 -14.34
N LEU A 289 -10.85 -2.83 -13.92
CA LEU A 289 -10.47 -3.19 -12.56
C LEU A 289 -9.01 -3.65 -12.59
N MET A 290 -8.13 -2.91 -11.93
CA MET A 290 -6.72 -3.24 -11.79
C MET A 290 -6.48 -3.66 -10.34
N LYS A 291 -6.44 -4.97 -10.11
CA LYS A 291 -6.29 -5.56 -8.78
C LYS A 291 -4.84 -5.95 -8.54
N PHE A 292 -4.26 -5.35 -7.51
CA PHE A 292 -2.89 -5.54 -7.07
C PHE A 292 -2.86 -6.63 -6.00
N PHE A 293 -1.93 -7.57 -6.13
CA PHE A 293 -1.67 -8.66 -5.18
C PHE A 293 -0.23 -8.52 -4.66
N PRO A 294 -0.01 -7.76 -3.56
CA PRO A 294 1.33 -7.44 -3.09
C PRO A 294 2.19 -8.66 -2.73
N GLN A 295 1.59 -9.79 -2.32
CA GLN A 295 2.33 -11.01 -1.98
C GLN A 295 2.92 -11.74 -3.20
N ASP A 296 2.40 -11.44 -4.38
CA ASP A 296 2.70 -12.17 -5.62
C ASP A 296 3.39 -11.26 -6.65
N ASP A 297 3.66 -9.99 -6.33
CA ASP A 297 4.12 -8.96 -7.26
C ASP A 297 3.29 -8.92 -8.55
N LEU A 298 1.98 -9.13 -8.42
CA LEU A 298 1.09 -9.34 -9.55
C LEU A 298 -0.02 -8.29 -9.61
N VAL A 299 -0.23 -7.72 -10.79
CA VAL A 299 -1.41 -6.92 -11.11
C VAL A 299 -2.29 -7.70 -12.08
N SER A 300 -3.53 -7.95 -11.67
CA SER A 300 -4.57 -8.53 -12.52
C SER A 300 -5.48 -7.44 -13.05
N VAL A 301 -5.70 -7.46 -14.36
CA VAL A 301 -6.48 -6.46 -15.08
C VAL A 301 -7.68 -7.14 -15.70
N THR A 302 -8.88 -6.69 -15.31
CA THR A 302 -10.16 -7.20 -15.84
C THR A 302 -11.04 -6.05 -16.32
N THR A 303 -11.85 -6.27 -17.36
CA THR A 303 -12.87 -5.32 -17.82
C THR A 303 -14.26 -5.82 -17.46
N TYR A 304 -15.01 -5.02 -16.71
CA TYR A 304 -16.33 -5.40 -16.19
C TYR A 304 -17.36 -4.35 -16.56
N SER A 305 -18.56 -4.79 -16.94
CA SER A 305 -19.74 -3.93 -17.09
C SER A 305 -20.67 -4.14 -15.89
N PRO A 306 -20.83 -3.13 -15.01
CA PRO A 306 -21.85 -3.17 -13.97
C PRO A 306 -23.28 -3.08 -14.50
N PHE A 307 -23.46 -2.54 -15.70
CA PHE A 307 -24.77 -2.46 -16.35
C PHE A 307 -25.26 -3.84 -16.83
N LEU A 308 -24.35 -4.64 -17.40
CA LEU A 308 -24.64 -5.99 -17.90
C LEU A 308 -24.40 -7.09 -16.85
N ASP A 309 -23.67 -6.77 -15.79
CA ASP A 309 -23.12 -7.74 -14.83
C ASP A 309 -22.29 -8.83 -15.52
N SER A 310 -21.35 -8.41 -16.37
CA SER A 310 -20.52 -9.33 -17.16
C SER A 310 -19.11 -8.81 -17.41
N PHE A 311 -18.17 -9.74 -17.54
CA PHE A 311 -16.78 -9.45 -17.91
C PHE A 311 -16.56 -9.62 -19.42
N LEU A 312 -15.65 -8.83 -19.97
CA LEU A 312 -14.98 -9.17 -21.23
C LEU A 312 -13.78 -10.06 -20.89
N THR A 313 -13.64 -11.20 -21.56
CA THR A 313 -12.71 -12.28 -21.17
C THR A 313 -11.65 -12.58 -22.25
N ASP A 314 -11.51 -11.73 -23.26
CA ASP A 314 -10.39 -11.82 -24.19
C ASP A 314 -9.08 -11.32 -23.55
N ASP A 315 -7.95 -11.65 -24.16
CA ASP A 315 -6.60 -11.39 -23.64
C ASP A 315 -6.21 -9.91 -23.52
N ARG A 316 -7.03 -8.99 -24.03
CA ARG A 316 -6.86 -7.53 -23.88
C ARG A 316 -7.77 -6.97 -22.79
N ASN A 317 -8.75 -7.76 -22.34
CA ASN A 317 -9.66 -7.42 -21.28
C ASN A 317 -9.36 -8.13 -19.97
N GLU A 318 -8.78 -9.32 -20.03
CA GLU A 318 -8.41 -10.16 -18.89
C GLU A 318 -6.95 -10.60 -19.04
N PHE A 319 -6.05 -9.97 -18.28
CA PHE A 319 -4.62 -10.27 -18.31
C PHE A 319 -3.95 -9.97 -16.97
N THR A 320 -2.68 -10.32 -16.87
CA THR A 320 -1.85 -10.03 -15.69
C THR A 320 -0.48 -9.51 -16.12
N PHE A 321 0.14 -8.68 -15.28
CA PHE A 321 1.54 -8.32 -15.41
C PHE A 321 2.20 -8.26 -14.04
N TYR A 322 3.53 -8.35 -14.02
CA TYR A 322 4.29 -8.32 -12.78
C TYR A 322 4.73 -6.88 -12.46
N TYR A 323 4.68 -6.55 -11.19
CA TYR A 323 5.15 -5.29 -10.66
C TYR A 323 5.63 -5.48 -9.22
N ASP A 324 6.87 -5.07 -8.96
CA ASP A 324 7.50 -5.18 -7.65
C ASP A 324 6.77 -4.32 -6.61
N MET A 325 6.03 -5.01 -5.74
CA MET A 325 5.25 -4.47 -4.65
C MET A 325 5.87 -4.79 -3.30
N ASP A 326 7.13 -5.25 -3.29
CA ASP A 326 7.88 -5.29 -2.05
C ASP A 326 7.88 -3.85 -1.51
N VAL A 327 7.21 -3.68 -0.36
CA VAL A 327 7.52 -2.54 0.48
C VAL A 327 8.97 -2.79 0.82
N VAL A 328 9.88 -2.08 0.17
CA VAL A 328 11.20 -1.81 0.73
C VAL A 328 10.87 -1.03 2.00
N ALA A 329 10.43 -1.75 3.04
CA ALA A 329 10.74 -1.36 4.39
C ALA A 329 12.22 -1.10 4.27
N ASP A 330 12.64 0.16 4.43
CA ASP A 330 14.05 0.49 4.56
C ASP A 330 14.67 -0.70 5.29
N GLU A 331 15.47 -1.50 4.58
CA GLU A 331 16.26 -2.57 5.20
C GLU A 331 16.82 -1.87 6.42
N PRO A 332 16.40 -2.22 7.66
CA PRO A 332 16.65 -1.38 8.81
C PRO A 332 18.13 -1.11 8.74
N GLN A 333 18.54 0.16 8.59
CA GLN A 333 19.94 0.49 8.34
C GLN A 333 20.75 -0.12 9.48
N VAL A 334 21.26 -1.33 9.26
CA VAL A 334 22.03 -2.05 10.24
C VAL A 334 23.35 -1.34 10.16
N ASP A 335 23.64 -0.55 11.19
CA ASP A 335 24.98 -0.02 11.36
C ASP A 335 25.93 -1.22 11.47
N SER A 336 26.62 -1.50 10.36
CA SER A 336 27.50 -2.66 10.21
C SER A 336 28.73 -2.58 11.10
N THR A 337 28.95 -1.44 11.76
CA THR A 337 30.08 -1.18 12.66
C THR A 337 29.74 -1.44 14.13
N LEU A 338 28.48 -1.75 14.48
CA LEU A 338 28.09 -2.02 15.85
C LEU A 338 28.74 -3.32 16.37
N ALA A 339 29.52 -3.19 17.44
CA ALA A 339 30.24 -4.26 18.11
C ALA A 339 29.88 -4.36 19.60
N ASP A 340 28.58 -4.31 19.92
CA ASP A 340 28.10 -4.30 21.30
C ASP A 340 27.73 -5.70 21.81
N ILE A 341 27.93 -5.93 23.11
CA ILE A 341 27.25 -7.01 23.85
C ILE A 341 25.86 -6.50 24.23
N LEU A 342 24.80 -7.17 23.77
CA LEU A 342 23.41 -6.78 24.02
C LEU A 342 22.80 -7.57 25.19
N THR A 343 23.28 -8.79 25.41
CA THR A 343 22.81 -9.65 26.50
C THR A 343 23.97 -10.47 27.02
N PHE A 344 24.03 -10.61 28.33
CA PHE A 344 24.97 -11.49 29.01
C PHE A 344 24.24 -12.14 30.18
N THR A 345 24.11 -13.46 30.16
CA THR A 345 23.43 -14.21 31.23
C THR A 345 24.27 -15.37 31.71
N LEU A 346 24.16 -15.66 33.00
CA LEU A 346 24.85 -16.75 33.67
C LEU A 346 23.86 -17.65 34.40
N PRO A 347 24.16 -18.95 34.53
CA PRO A 347 23.45 -19.81 35.48
C PRO A 347 23.51 -19.21 36.88
N THR A 348 22.40 -19.26 37.62
CA THR A 348 22.31 -18.79 39.02
C THR A 348 22.61 -17.30 39.26
N GLN A 349 22.48 -16.46 38.22
CA GLN A 349 22.55 -15.00 38.37
C GLN A 349 21.49 -14.49 39.37
N THR A 350 21.84 -13.51 40.20
CA THR A 350 20.92 -12.90 41.18
C THR A 350 20.10 -11.76 40.57
N GLY A 351 20.49 -11.27 39.40
CA GLY A 351 19.80 -10.23 38.64
C GLY A 351 20.29 -10.18 37.18
N ALA A 352 19.75 -9.23 36.42
CA ALA A 352 20.22 -8.96 35.06
C ALA A 352 21.64 -8.35 35.08
N ALA A 353 22.45 -8.65 34.06
CA ALA A 353 23.73 -8.00 33.89
C ALA A 353 23.57 -6.49 33.67
N THR A 354 24.49 -5.70 34.22
CA THR A 354 24.67 -4.30 33.86
C THR A 354 25.65 -4.24 32.70
N ILE A 355 25.16 -3.82 31.52
CA ILE A 355 25.93 -3.68 30.30
C ILE A 355 26.14 -2.19 30.04
N ASN A 356 27.40 -1.76 29.90
CA ASN A 356 27.76 -0.39 29.57
C ASN A 356 28.45 -0.35 28.21
N THR A 357 27.73 0.07 27.19
CA THR A 357 28.20 0.17 25.79
C THR A 357 29.19 1.31 25.56
N THR A 358 29.24 2.33 26.42
CA THR A 358 30.23 3.40 26.31
C THR A 358 31.58 3.02 26.93
N ALA A 359 31.54 2.27 28.04
CA ALA A 359 32.74 1.80 28.73
C ALA A 359 33.18 0.39 28.29
N HIS A 360 32.38 -0.28 27.45
CA HIS A 360 32.54 -1.67 27.01
C HIS A 360 32.79 -2.63 28.18
N THR A 361 31.89 -2.56 29.17
CA THR A 361 31.95 -3.42 30.36
C THR A 361 30.64 -4.14 30.61
N VAL A 362 30.74 -5.34 31.17
CA VAL A 362 29.61 -6.12 31.69
C VAL A 362 29.89 -6.44 33.15
N ALA A 363 28.95 -6.12 34.04
CA ALA A 363 28.98 -6.53 35.43
C ALA A 363 27.75 -7.39 35.75
N ILE A 364 27.96 -8.56 36.34
CA ILE A 364 26.88 -9.48 36.71
C ILE A 364 27.18 -10.15 38.06
N GLU A 365 26.14 -10.35 38.85
CA GLU A 365 26.24 -11.02 40.15
C GLU A 365 25.57 -12.41 40.08
N VAL A 366 26.21 -13.41 40.68
CA VAL A 366 25.70 -14.78 40.83
C VAL A 366 25.51 -15.15 42.30
N ASN A 367 24.77 -16.23 42.54
CA ASN A 367 24.53 -16.74 43.89
C ASN A 367 25.86 -16.98 44.66
N HIS A 368 25.87 -16.71 45.96
CA HIS A 368 27.01 -16.95 46.87
C HIS A 368 27.55 -18.40 46.89
N LEU A 369 26.82 -19.39 46.36
CA LEU A 369 27.27 -20.79 46.21
C LEU A 369 27.73 -21.14 44.79
N ALA A 370 27.69 -20.20 43.86
CA ALA A 370 28.03 -20.47 42.46
C ALA A 370 29.55 -20.71 42.30
N THR A 371 29.90 -21.78 41.61
CA THR A 371 31.29 -22.03 41.19
C THR A 371 31.63 -21.14 39.99
N ILE A 372 32.48 -20.12 40.21
CA ILE A 372 32.81 -19.14 39.16
C ILE A 372 34.00 -19.52 38.27
N THR A 373 34.62 -20.69 38.48
CA THR A 373 35.83 -21.12 37.74
C THR A 373 35.53 -21.78 36.40
N ASN A 374 34.26 -22.06 36.07
CA ASN A 374 33.86 -22.79 34.87
C ASN A 374 32.44 -22.44 34.39
N LEU A 375 32.10 -21.15 34.40
CA LEU A 375 30.78 -20.70 33.95
C LEU A 375 30.71 -20.57 32.43
N THR A 376 29.57 -20.95 31.86
CA THR A 376 29.26 -20.84 30.43
C THR A 376 28.20 -19.76 30.21
N PRO A 377 28.59 -18.51 29.90
CA PRO A 377 27.62 -17.44 29.67
C PRO A 377 26.90 -17.59 28.34
N TYR A 378 25.61 -17.26 28.32
CA TYR A 378 24.93 -16.95 27.06
C TYR A 378 25.13 -15.47 26.76
N ILE A 379 25.69 -15.19 25.59
CA ILE A 379 26.01 -13.84 25.12
C ILE A 379 25.29 -13.62 23.79
N ALA A 380 24.55 -12.53 23.69
CA ALA A 380 24.03 -12.01 22.42
C ALA A 380 24.74 -10.68 22.12
N VAL A 381 25.13 -10.49 20.86
CA VAL A 381 25.83 -9.31 20.36
C VAL A 381 25.00 -8.59 19.30
N SER A 382 25.47 -7.42 18.87
CA SER A 382 24.89 -6.67 17.74
C SER A 382 24.60 -7.56 16.53
N TYR A 383 23.57 -7.19 15.76
CA TYR A 383 23.13 -7.96 14.60
C TYR A 383 24.30 -8.23 13.64
N GLY A 384 24.51 -9.51 13.29
CA GLY A 384 25.57 -9.92 12.38
C GLY A 384 26.99 -9.92 12.97
N ALA A 385 27.18 -9.39 14.18
CA ALA A 385 28.46 -9.42 14.87
C ALA A 385 28.79 -10.83 15.39
N THR A 386 30.08 -11.10 15.58
CA THR A 386 30.60 -12.33 16.19
C THR A 386 31.36 -11.99 17.47
N ILE A 387 31.53 -12.95 18.38
CA ILE A 387 32.22 -12.76 19.65
C ILE A 387 33.26 -13.85 19.90
N SER A 388 34.42 -13.48 20.45
CA SER A 388 35.48 -14.39 20.86
C SER A 388 35.95 -14.09 22.29
N PRO A 389 35.99 -15.07 23.21
CA PRO A 389 35.49 -16.44 23.06
C PRO A 389 33.99 -16.51 22.75
N GLU A 390 33.58 -17.56 22.02
CA GLU A 390 32.18 -17.75 21.63
C GLU A 390 31.26 -17.88 22.85
N SER A 391 30.01 -17.42 22.68
CA SER A 391 28.91 -17.69 23.62
C SER A 391 28.85 -19.18 23.97
N MET A 392 28.46 -19.50 25.21
CA MET A 392 28.44 -20.85 25.78
C MET A 392 29.82 -21.51 26.00
N THR A 393 30.93 -20.80 25.76
CA THR A 393 32.28 -21.28 26.13
C THR A 393 32.53 -21.14 27.63
N SER A 394 33.02 -22.21 28.28
CA SER A 394 33.35 -22.21 29.72
C SER A 394 34.52 -21.26 30.03
N ARG A 395 34.38 -20.42 31.06
CA ARG A 395 35.39 -19.45 31.51
C ARG A 395 35.53 -19.44 33.03
N ASP A 396 36.73 -19.05 33.48
CA ASP A 396 37.04 -18.78 34.87
C ASP A 396 36.91 -17.27 35.14
N PHE A 397 35.95 -16.90 35.97
CA PHE A 397 35.68 -15.51 36.35
C PHE A 397 36.21 -15.12 37.73
N THR A 398 37.19 -15.87 38.26
CA THR A 398 37.96 -15.43 39.46
C THR A 398 38.74 -14.13 39.22
N SER A 399 38.93 -13.74 37.95
CA SER A 399 39.40 -12.44 37.51
C SER A 399 38.56 -11.96 36.31
N PRO A 400 38.49 -10.64 36.03
CA PRO A 400 37.77 -10.12 34.88
C PRO A 400 38.22 -10.78 33.57
N GLN A 401 37.25 -11.07 32.69
CA GLN A 401 37.48 -11.76 31.42
C GLN A 401 37.27 -10.81 30.25
N THR A 402 38.16 -10.86 29.26
CA THR A 402 38.05 -10.07 28.03
C THR A 402 37.34 -10.87 26.94
N TYR A 403 36.44 -10.22 26.23
CA TYR A 403 35.79 -10.69 25.01
C TYR A 403 36.01 -9.68 23.89
N THR A 404 36.20 -10.14 22.67
CA THR A 404 36.27 -9.28 21.48
C THR A 404 35.03 -9.52 20.65
N VAL A 405 34.28 -8.45 20.38
CA VAL A 405 33.16 -8.46 19.43
C VAL A 405 33.68 -7.92 18.10
N THR A 406 33.51 -8.69 17.02
CA THR A 406 33.77 -8.24 15.65
C THR A 406 32.44 -7.92 15.01
N ALA A 407 32.25 -6.69 14.53
CA ALA A 407 31.01 -6.22 13.93
C ALA A 407 30.69 -6.97 12.62
N LEU A 408 29.51 -6.72 12.07
CA LEU A 408 29.03 -7.33 10.82
C LEU A 408 29.96 -7.02 9.63
N ASP A 409 30.63 -5.87 9.62
CA ASP A 409 31.61 -5.51 8.58
C ASP A 409 32.85 -6.41 8.54
N GLY A 410 33.10 -7.20 9.58
CA GLY A 410 34.27 -8.06 9.71
C GLY A 410 35.59 -7.32 10.00
N GLU A 411 35.57 -5.99 10.12
CA GLU A 411 36.74 -5.13 10.31
C GLU A 411 36.72 -4.42 11.67
N THR A 412 35.55 -3.89 12.07
CA THR A 412 35.39 -3.18 13.33
C THR A 412 35.40 -4.17 14.48
N THR A 413 36.30 -3.96 15.45
CA THR A 413 36.43 -4.80 16.63
C THR A 413 36.35 -3.97 17.90
N GLN A 414 35.70 -4.52 18.93
CA GLN A 414 35.60 -3.89 20.24
C GLN A 414 35.88 -4.91 21.35
N GLU A 415 36.82 -4.57 22.23
CA GLU A 415 37.09 -5.35 23.43
C GLU A 415 36.12 -4.97 24.55
N TRP A 416 35.60 -5.98 25.22
CA TRP A 416 34.66 -5.91 26.33
C TRP A 416 35.24 -6.59 27.56
N THR A 417 35.14 -5.94 28.72
CA THR A 417 35.57 -6.53 30.01
C THR A 417 34.36 -6.99 30.81
N VAL A 418 34.31 -8.29 31.12
CA VAL A 418 33.25 -8.92 31.91
C VAL A 418 33.75 -9.21 33.31
N THR A 419 33.03 -8.72 34.32
CA THR A 419 33.29 -8.98 35.74
C THR A 419 32.11 -9.71 36.37
N VAL A 420 32.39 -10.84 37.03
CA VAL A 420 31.40 -11.62 37.78
C VAL A 420 31.70 -11.47 39.27
N THR A 421 30.66 -11.18 40.04
CA THR A 421 30.72 -11.13 41.51
C THR A 421 29.82 -12.19 42.11
N GLN A 422 30.15 -12.66 43.31
CA GLN A 422 29.26 -13.54 44.09
C GLN A 422 28.52 -12.69 45.13
N ALA A 423 27.22 -12.93 45.26
CA ALA A 423 26.42 -12.32 46.31
C ALA A 423 27.01 -12.63 47.69
N ALA A 424 26.75 -11.74 48.66
CA ALA A 424 27.11 -12.02 50.04
C ALA A 424 26.35 -13.26 50.55
N ALA A 425 27.03 -14.10 51.35
CA ALA A 425 26.36 -15.20 52.01
C ALA A 425 25.25 -14.66 52.93
N PRO A 426 24.04 -15.26 52.92
CA PRO A 426 22.95 -14.81 53.77
C PRO A 426 23.38 -14.93 55.23
N THR A 427 23.31 -13.82 55.96
CA THR A 427 23.55 -13.80 57.40
C THR A 427 22.33 -14.45 58.06
N PRO A 428 22.48 -15.54 58.85
CA PRO A 428 21.33 -16.15 59.48
C PRO A 428 20.72 -15.14 60.47
N SER A 429 19.46 -14.78 60.28
CA SER A 429 18.74 -14.02 61.30
C SER A 429 18.25 -14.97 62.37
N SER A 430 18.26 -14.52 63.63
CA SER A 430 17.69 -15.26 64.77
C SER A 430 16.16 -15.40 64.71
N SER A 431 15.51 -14.91 63.64
CA SER A 431 14.06 -14.73 63.56
C SER A 431 13.31 -15.75 62.69
N ASN A 432 13.97 -16.74 62.04
CA ASN A 432 13.24 -17.81 61.33
C ASN A 432 14.04 -19.12 61.13
N PRO A 433 13.63 -20.28 61.71
CA PRO A 433 14.24 -21.59 61.43
C PRO A 433 13.81 -22.19 60.08
N PRO A 434 14.65 -23.03 59.43
CA PRO A 434 14.21 -23.85 58.31
C PRO A 434 13.25 -24.95 58.78
N VAL A 435 12.12 -25.09 58.08
CA VAL A 435 11.06 -26.07 58.39
C VAL A 435 11.48 -27.45 57.89
N HIS A 436 12.20 -28.22 58.70
CA HIS A 436 12.39 -29.65 58.44
C HIS A 436 12.43 -30.44 59.76
N ASN A 437 11.59 -31.49 59.86
CA ASN A 437 11.30 -32.35 61.03
C ASN A 437 12.53 -32.96 61.75
N GLY A 438 13.35 -32.13 62.38
CA GLY A 438 14.42 -32.46 63.32
C GLY A 438 14.67 -31.25 64.23
N ARG A 439 15.08 -31.45 65.48
CA ARG A 439 15.33 -30.33 66.42
C ARG A 439 16.60 -29.59 66.00
N TRP A 440 16.50 -28.28 65.82
CA TRP A 440 17.63 -27.38 65.54
C TRP A 440 17.74 -26.34 66.67
N ILE A 441 18.97 -25.90 66.98
CA ILE A 441 19.24 -24.75 67.85
C ILE A 441 20.15 -23.74 67.14
N VAL A 442 20.08 -22.47 67.56
CA VAL A 442 21.00 -21.41 67.12
C VAL A 442 22.19 -21.37 68.08
N HIS A 443 23.41 -21.53 67.55
CA HIS A 443 24.66 -21.33 68.28
C HIS A 443 25.58 -20.41 67.47
N GLU A 444 26.06 -19.33 68.06
CA GLU A 444 26.90 -18.30 67.40
C GLU A 444 26.32 -17.75 66.09
N GLY A 445 24.99 -17.66 65.99
CA GLY A 445 24.32 -17.13 64.80
C GLY A 445 24.26 -18.11 63.63
N VAL A 446 24.56 -19.41 63.83
CA VAL A 446 24.40 -20.47 62.82
C VAL A 446 23.46 -21.56 63.33
N TRP A 447 22.65 -22.14 62.45
CA TRP A 447 21.77 -23.27 62.76
C TRP A 447 22.57 -24.57 62.85
N VAL A 448 22.53 -25.23 64.01
CA VAL A 448 23.23 -26.51 64.25
C VAL A 448 22.21 -27.62 64.50
N LYS A 449 22.38 -28.77 63.84
CA LYS A 449 21.50 -29.94 63.95
C LYS A 449 21.82 -30.69 65.24
N ILE A 450 20.80 -31.06 66.01
CA ILE A 450 20.93 -31.84 67.25
C ILE A 450 20.41 -33.25 67.06
#